data_AF-A0A7Y6GF08-F1
#
_entry.id   AF-A0A7Y6GF08-F1
#
_cell.length_a   1.000
_cell.length_b   1.000
_cell.length_c   1.000
_cell.angle_alpha   90.00
_cell.angle_beta   90.00
_cell.angle_gamma   90.00
#
_symmetry.space_group_name_H-M   'P 1'
#
loop_
_entity.id
_entity.type
_entity.pdbx_description
1 polymer ?
#
loop_
_entity_poly.entity_id
_entity_poly.type
_entity_poly.pdbx_seq_one_letter_code
_entity_poly.pdbx_strand_id
1 'polypeptide(L)'
;MARRLPRPDRVRPRPAPPESRWYRRFDWNRVAAIAGVALGIGTLAFTGIATYYQAEVSADQLAQSKEDAADKAKSQAERIALWVEYNSLGEPVVRVMNRSPDPVTSVVISVGIRKAKNDDKEYKAFYLPVPSLRPCSILPVELNNVRYRQTGVKKSYTFPAAEGPYQVRADAVDFVDSHGQVWFRTSEALQPRESEPLSKFGRLLQQVAREHADGDAVLGFQAEPTPSSAGQCESTTS
;
A
#
# COMPACT_ATOMS: atom_id res chain seq x y z
N MET A 1 -56.33 -68.63 -22.40
CA MET A 1 -55.06 -69.37 -22.24
C MET A 1 -54.34 -68.86 -21.00
N ALA A 2 -54.41 -69.59 -19.88
CA ALA A 2 -53.80 -69.18 -18.61
C ALA A 2 -52.42 -69.86 -18.45
N ARG A 3 -51.34 -69.07 -18.42
CA ARG A 3 -49.98 -69.56 -18.16
C ARG A 3 -49.81 -69.83 -16.66
N ARG A 4 -49.54 -71.08 -16.29
CA ARG A 4 -49.19 -71.46 -14.91
C ARG A 4 -47.78 -70.95 -14.61
N LEU A 5 -47.66 -70.13 -13.55
CA LEU A 5 -46.36 -69.71 -13.01
C LEU A 5 -45.65 -70.89 -12.33
N PRO A 6 -44.32 -71.05 -12.52
CA PRO A 6 -43.54 -72.10 -11.88
C PRO A 6 -43.57 -71.93 -10.35
N ARG A 7 -43.74 -73.04 -9.64
CA ARG A 7 -43.68 -73.06 -8.17
C ARG A 7 -42.24 -72.73 -7.73
N PRO A 8 -42.05 -71.89 -6.69
CA PRO A 8 -40.73 -71.63 -6.13
C PRO A 8 -40.16 -72.93 -5.58
N ASP A 9 -38.99 -73.30 -6.09
CA ASP A 9 -38.24 -74.46 -5.62
C ASP A 9 -37.93 -74.29 -4.13
N ARG A 10 -38.27 -75.30 -3.33
CA ARG A 10 -37.90 -75.33 -1.90
C ARG A 10 -36.39 -75.43 -1.82
N VAL A 11 -35.73 -74.30 -1.60
CA VAL A 11 -34.33 -74.23 -1.22
C VAL A 11 -34.18 -75.02 0.09
N ARG A 12 -33.57 -76.21 0.01
CA ARG A 12 -33.19 -76.96 1.20
C ARG A 12 -32.26 -76.07 2.03
N PRO A 13 -32.51 -75.92 3.35
CA PRO A 13 -31.58 -75.20 4.20
C PRO A 13 -30.21 -75.85 4.06
N ARG A 14 -29.24 -75.07 3.57
CA ARG A 14 -27.85 -75.49 3.47
C ARG A 14 -27.40 -75.88 4.88
N PRO A 15 -26.89 -77.10 5.11
CA PRO A 15 -26.38 -77.48 6.41
C PRO A 15 -25.38 -76.41 6.85
N ALA A 16 -25.59 -75.87 8.05
CA ALA A 16 -24.69 -74.87 8.61
C ALA A 16 -23.27 -75.45 8.55
N PRO A 17 -22.29 -74.71 7.99
CA PRO A 17 -20.91 -75.16 8.02
C PRO A 17 -20.54 -75.46 9.48
N PRO A 18 -19.77 -76.53 9.73
CA PRO A 18 -19.36 -76.87 11.09
C PRO A 18 -18.75 -75.63 11.73
N GLU A 19 -19.36 -75.17 12.83
CA GLU A 19 -18.84 -74.08 13.66
C GLU A 19 -17.38 -74.41 13.98
N SER A 20 -16.46 -73.77 13.27
CA SER A 20 -15.04 -74.01 13.44
C SER A 20 -14.64 -73.46 14.81
N ARG A 21 -14.58 -74.36 15.79
CA ARG A 21 -14.17 -74.12 17.19
C ARG A 21 -12.85 -73.36 17.35
N TRP A 22 -12.06 -73.23 16.28
CA TRP A 22 -10.79 -72.49 16.29
C TRP A 22 -10.98 -70.98 16.57
N TYR A 23 -12.14 -70.39 16.22
CA TYR A 23 -12.38 -68.95 16.42
C TYR A 23 -12.70 -68.57 17.88
N ARG A 24 -13.05 -69.54 18.76
CA ARG A 24 -13.34 -69.27 20.19
C ARG A 24 -12.10 -69.21 21.09
N ARG A 25 -10.89 -69.50 20.58
CA ARG A 25 -9.65 -69.40 21.38
C ARG A 25 -9.10 -67.99 21.46
N PHE A 26 -9.43 -67.13 20.50
CA PHE A 26 -9.03 -65.73 20.51
C PHE A 26 -10.20 -64.89 20.99
N ASP A 27 -9.97 -64.11 22.04
CA ASP A 27 -10.94 -63.15 22.56
C ASP A 27 -11.05 -61.97 21.58
N TRP A 28 -11.85 -62.15 20.53
CA TRP A 28 -12.04 -61.20 19.43
C TRP A 28 -12.45 -59.81 19.90
N ASN A 29 -13.12 -59.72 21.05
CA ASN A 29 -13.48 -58.46 21.68
C ASN A 29 -12.24 -57.66 22.11
N ARG A 30 -11.19 -58.34 22.60
CA ARG A 30 -9.90 -57.68 22.94
C ARG A 30 -9.16 -57.20 21.69
N VAL A 31 -9.17 -58.00 20.62
CA VAL A 31 -8.54 -57.61 19.34
C VAL A 31 -9.24 -56.39 18.74
N ALA A 32 -10.58 -56.38 18.72
CA ALA A 32 -11.37 -55.25 18.25
C ALA A 32 -11.14 -53.98 19.10
N ALA A 33 -11.07 -54.11 20.42
CA ALA A 33 -10.80 -52.99 21.31
C ALA A 33 -9.40 -52.38 21.07
N ILE A 34 -8.36 -53.21 20.93
CA ILE A 34 -7.00 -52.75 20.65
C ILE A 34 -6.93 -52.08 19.27
N ALA A 35 -7.56 -52.67 18.26
CA ALA A 35 -7.62 -52.09 16.92
C ALA A 35 -8.35 -50.73 16.92
N GLY A 36 -9.45 -50.61 17.68
CA GLY A 36 -10.19 -49.35 17.84
C GLY A 36 -9.35 -48.23 18.48
N VAL A 37 -8.61 -48.56 19.55
CA VAL A 37 -7.70 -47.59 20.20
C VAL A 37 -6.57 -47.16 19.26
N ALA A 38 -5.95 -48.11 18.55
CA ALA A 38 -4.88 -47.81 17.60
C ALA A 38 -5.36 -46.92 16.43
N LEU A 39 -6.56 -47.18 15.90
CA LEU A 39 -7.19 -46.34 14.87
C LEU A 39 -7.52 -44.94 15.40
N GLY A 40 -8.01 -44.82 16.63
CA GLY A 40 -8.27 -43.54 17.28
C GLY A 40 -7.00 -42.69 17.43
N ILE A 41 -5.91 -43.30 17.92
CA ILE A 41 -4.60 -42.63 18.05
C ILE A 41 -4.05 -42.23 16.66
N GLY A 42 -4.12 -43.14 15.68
CA GLY A 42 -3.67 -42.86 14.31
C GLY A 42 -4.43 -41.71 13.66
N THR A 43 -5.75 -41.63 13.86
CA THR A 43 -6.58 -40.54 13.32
C THR A 43 -6.25 -39.20 13.96
N LEU A 44 -6.01 -39.17 15.28
CA LEU A 44 -5.60 -37.95 15.98
C LEU A 44 -4.22 -37.47 15.54
N ALA A 45 -3.25 -38.38 15.39
CA ALA A 45 -1.92 -38.05 14.89
C ALA A 45 -1.98 -37.51 13.45
N PHE A 46 -2.74 -38.15 12.57
CA PHE A 46 -2.94 -37.68 11.20
C PHE A 46 -3.62 -36.30 11.16
N THR A 47 -4.64 -36.08 12.00
CA THR A 47 -5.32 -34.77 12.10
C THR A 47 -4.37 -33.68 12.60
N GLY A 48 -3.52 -34.00 13.58
CA GLY A 48 -2.52 -33.06 14.09
C GLY A 48 -1.50 -32.67 13.03
N ILE A 49 -0.99 -33.64 12.26
CA ILE A 49 -0.07 -33.39 11.14
C ILE A 49 -0.76 -32.54 10.06
N ALA A 50 -1.99 -32.89 9.67
CA ALA A 50 -2.74 -32.13 8.67
C ALA A 50 -2.97 -30.67 9.11
N THR A 51 -3.32 -30.45 10.37
CA THR A 51 -3.54 -29.10 10.93
C THR A 51 -2.24 -28.29 10.96
N TYR A 52 -1.12 -28.94 11.30
CA TYR A 52 0.20 -28.28 11.31
C TYR A 52 0.60 -27.76 9.93
N TYR A 53 0.51 -28.62 8.90
CA TYR A 53 0.82 -28.20 7.52
C TYR A 53 -0.16 -27.15 7.00
N GLN A 54 -1.44 -27.24 7.37
CA GLN A 54 -2.43 -26.22 6.99
C GLN A 54 -2.11 -24.85 7.61
N ALA A 55 -1.63 -24.82 8.87
CA ALA A 55 -1.20 -23.59 9.52
C ALA A 55 0.06 -23.00 8.86
N GLU A 56 1.03 -23.84 8.49
CA GLU A 56 2.25 -23.42 7.80
C GLU A 56 1.96 -22.81 6.42
N VAL A 57 1.12 -23.46 5.62
CA VAL A 57 0.70 -22.94 4.30
C VAL A 57 -0.07 -21.62 4.42
N SER A 58 -0.90 -21.47 5.46
CA SER A 58 -1.64 -20.22 5.69
C SER A 58 -0.72 -19.06 6.08
N ALA A 59 0.38 -19.35 6.80
CA ALA A 59 1.38 -18.34 7.13
C ALA A 59 2.17 -17.88 5.89
N ASP A 60 2.51 -18.80 4.99
CA ASP A 60 3.23 -18.50 3.75
C ASP A 60 2.40 -17.65 2.79
N GLN A 61 1.12 -17.99 2.58
CA GLN A 61 0.20 -17.19 1.76
C GLN A 61 0.02 -15.76 2.29
N LEU A 62 0.01 -15.58 3.62
CA LEU A 62 -0.09 -14.27 4.24
C LEU A 62 1.20 -13.45 4.03
N ALA A 63 2.37 -14.09 4.07
CA ALA A 63 3.65 -13.44 3.80
C ALA A 63 3.72 -12.98 2.33
N GLN A 64 3.38 -13.85 1.38
CA GLN A 64 3.34 -13.51 -0.04
C GLN A 64 2.35 -12.39 -0.34
N SER A 65 1.15 -12.43 0.27
CA SER A 65 0.15 -11.38 0.09
C SER A 65 0.64 -10.01 0.61
N LYS A 66 1.45 -9.99 1.67
CA LYS A 66 2.03 -8.74 2.20
C LYS A 66 3.11 -8.19 1.29
N GLU A 67 3.96 -9.05 0.74
CA GLU A 67 5.01 -8.66 -0.21
C GLU A 67 4.39 -8.09 -1.50
N ASP A 68 3.42 -8.81 -2.09
CA ASP A 68 2.70 -8.34 -3.28
C ASP A 68 1.98 -7.00 -3.04
N ALA A 69 1.41 -6.81 -1.84
CA ALA A 69 0.77 -5.54 -1.48
C ALA A 69 1.79 -4.41 -1.34
N ALA A 70 2.96 -4.67 -0.74
CA ALA A 70 4.03 -3.70 -0.60
C ALA A 70 4.62 -3.30 -1.96
N ASP A 71 4.82 -4.26 -2.85
CA ASP A 71 5.32 -4.02 -4.20
C ASP A 71 4.32 -3.23 -5.06
N LYS A 72 3.02 -3.55 -4.96
CA LYS A 72 1.97 -2.76 -5.62
C LYS A 72 1.94 -1.32 -5.11
N ALA A 73 1.98 -1.11 -3.79
CA ALA A 73 2.02 0.23 -3.20
C ALA A 73 3.26 1.02 -3.65
N LYS A 74 4.43 0.38 -3.68
CA LYS A 74 5.67 0.98 -4.19
C LYS A 74 5.55 1.34 -5.68
N SER A 75 5.02 0.43 -6.50
CA SER A 75 4.85 0.67 -7.95
C SER A 75 3.89 1.82 -8.26
N GLN A 76 2.89 2.05 -7.41
CA GLN A 76 2.00 3.21 -7.47
C GLN A 76 2.78 4.49 -7.11
N ALA A 77 3.54 4.46 -6.02
CA ALA A 77 4.30 5.61 -5.55
C ALA A 77 5.41 6.04 -6.52
N GLU A 78 6.02 5.10 -7.26
CA GLU A 78 7.00 5.37 -8.31
C GLU A 78 6.44 6.19 -9.48
N ARG A 79 5.12 6.18 -9.67
CA ARG A 79 4.41 6.90 -10.74
C ARG A 79 4.14 8.36 -10.42
N ILE A 80 4.43 8.81 -9.20
CA ILE A 80 4.41 10.23 -8.87
C ILE A 80 5.68 10.87 -9.41
N ALA A 81 5.62 12.06 -10.00
CA ALA A 81 6.81 12.78 -10.45
C ALA A 81 6.70 14.25 -10.07
N LEU A 82 7.85 14.85 -9.79
CA LEU A 82 7.97 16.23 -9.34
C LEU A 82 9.13 16.89 -10.11
N TRP A 83 8.88 18.04 -10.73
CA TRP A 83 9.91 18.81 -11.42
C TRP A 83 9.56 20.29 -11.50
N VAL A 84 10.53 21.12 -11.92
CA VAL A 84 10.35 22.55 -12.14
C VAL A 84 10.42 22.82 -13.64
N GLU A 85 9.44 23.53 -14.17
CA GLU A 85 9.46 24.11 -15.51
C GLU A 85 9.45 25.64 -15.42
N TYR A 86 9.72 26.31 -16.53
CA TYR A 86 9.56 27.75 -16.67
C TYR A 86 8.51 28.02 -17.74
N ASN A 87 7.56 28.90 -17.44
CA ASN A 87 6.53 29.29 -18.41
C ASN A 87 7.11 30.24 -19.49
N SER A 88 6.27 30.71 -20.41
CA SER A 88 6.68 31.65 -21.47
C SER A 88 7.19 33.00 -20.97
N LEU A 89 6.90 33.36 -19.72
CA LEU A 89 7.37 34.58 -19.05
C LEU A 89 8.67 34.34 -18.26
N GLY A 90 9.22 33.12 -18.28
CA GLY A 90 10.39 32.76 -17.50
C GLY A 90 10.09 32.56 -16.00
N GLU A 91 8.83 32.42 -15.63
CA GLU A 91 8.42 32.23 -14.24
C GLU A 91 8.43 30.73 -13.88
N PRO A 92 8.90 30.36 -12.68
CA PRO A 92 9.00 28.96 -12.28
C PRO A 92 7.61 28.38 -11.95
N VAL A 93 7.32 27.23 -12.56
CA VAL A 93 6.12 26.43 -12.33
C VAL A 93 6.54 25.06 -11.82
N VAL A 94 6.14 24.73 -10.58
CA VAL A 94 6.37 23.39 -10.04
C VAL A 94 5.29 22.48 -10.56
N ARG A 95 5.68 21.38 -11.22
CA ARG A 95 4.74 20.38 -11.71
C ARG A 95 4.82 19.13 -10.86
N VAL A 96 3.64 18.69 -10.41
CA VAL A 96 3.48 17.39 -9.77
C VAL A 96 2.56 16.55 -10.63
N MET A 97 3.02 15.38 -11.04
CA MET A 97 2.25 14.45 -11.84
C MET A 97 1.92 13.21 -11.06
N ASN A 98 0.67 12.79 -11.10
CA ASN A 98 0.25 11.45 -10.70
C ASN A 98 -0.02 10.63 -11.97
N ARG A 99 0.89 9.71 -12.32
CA ARG A 99 0.70 8.74 -13.42
C ARG A 99 0.00 7.46 -12.99
N SER A 100 -0.40 7.35 -11.73
CA SER A 100 -1.19 6.21 -11.24
C SER A 100 -2.65 6.35 -11.66
N PRO A 101 -3.34 5.23 -11.96
CA PRO A 101 -4.81 5.20 -12.04
C PRO A 101 -5.48 5.46 -10.69
N ASP A 102 -4.72 5.38 -9.59
CA ASP A 102 -5.22 5.56 -8.23
C ASP A 102 -4.97 7.00 -7.73
N PRO A 103 -5.92 7.60 -7.00
CA PRO A 103 -5.72 8.91 -6.39
C PRO A 103 -4.68 8.84 -5.26
N VAL A 104 -4.01 9.97 -5.01
CA VAL A 104 -3.19 10.16 -3.81
C VAL A 104 -3.71 11.36 -3.03
N THR A 105 -3.61 11.30 -1.70
CA THR A 105 -4.17 12.29 -0.78
C THR A 105 -3.09 12.87 0.12
N SER A 106 -3.42 13.96 0.84
CA SER A 106 -2.51 14.60 1.80
C SER A 106 -1.14 14.93 1.19
N VAL A 107 -1.15 15.49 -0.02
CA VAL A 107 0.07 15.77 -0.77
C VAL A 107 0.73 17.02 -0.22
N VAL A 108 2.03 16.97 0.03
CA VAL A 108 2.81 18.13 0.48
C VAL A 108 4.04 18.25 -0.38
N ILE A 109 4.11 19.36 -1.13
CA ILE A 109 5.20 19.62 -2.06
C ILE A 109 6.23 20.49 -1.34
N SER A 110 7.46 20.02 -1.27
CA SER A 110 8.60 20.78 -0.76
C SER A 110 9.33 21.48 -1.90
N VAL A 111 9.42 22.80 -1.82
CA VAL A 111 10.06 23.66 -2.83
C VAL A 111 11.15 24.46 -2.16
N GLY A 112 12.37 24.34 -2.67
CA GLY A 112 13.53 25.07 -2.23
C GLY A 112 13.83 26.26 -3.13
N ILE A 113 14.16 27.39 -2.53
CA ILE A 113 14.71 28.54 -3.25
C ILE A 113 16.13 28.78 -2.77
N ARG A 114 17.06 28.91 -3.72
CA ARG A 114 18.43 29.38 -3.48
C ARG A 114 18.69 30.66 -4.23
N LYS A 115 19.41 31.60 -3.62
CA LYS A 115 19.91 32.78 -4.31
C LYS A 115 21.05 32.37 -5.25
N ALA A 116 21.00 32.71 -6.54
CA ALA A 116 21.96 32.23 -7.53
C ALA A 116 23.39 32.77 -7.34
N LYS A 117 23.60 33.72 -6.43
CA LYS A 117 24.88 34.41 -6.25
C LYS A 117 25.63 33.84 -5.04
N ASN A 118 26.42 32.79 -5.23
CA ASN A 118 27.51 32.19 -4.40
C ASN A 118 27.39 32.13 -2.86
N ASP A 119 26.30 32.58 -2.26
CA ASP A 119 26.06 32.51 -0.83
C ASP A 119 25.08 31.35 -0.62
N ASP A 120 25.63 30.13 -0.56
CA ASP A 120 24.91 28.88 -0.26
C ASP A 120 24.12 28.92 1.07
N LYS A 121 24.25 30.02 1.82
CA LYS A 121 23.67 30.23 3.14
C LYS A 121 22.20 30.63 3.11
N GLU A 122 21.67 31.15 1.99
CA GLU A 122 20.25 31.54 1.92
C GLU A 122 19.43 30.51 1.12
N TYR A 123 19.20 29.35 1.74
CA TYR A 123 18.22 28.35 1.29
C TYR A 123 16.92 28.52 2.07
N LYS A 124 15.80 28.65 1.35
CA LYS A 124 14.46 28.73 1.95
C LYS A 124 13.61 27.59 1.41
N ALA A 125 13.13 26.74 2.32
CA ALA A 125 12.17 25.68 2.01
C ALA A 125 10.74 26.16 2.24
N PHE A 126 9.86 25.83 1.29
CA PHE A 126 8.43 26.10 1.32
C PHE A 126 7.68 24.79 1.20
N TYR A 127 6.62 24.64 1.99
CA TYR A 127 5.75 23.48 1.96
C TYR A 127 4.39 23.89 1.40
N LEU A 128 3.96 23.24 0.33
CA LEU A 128 2.72 23.54 -0.39
C LEU A 128 1.77 22.35 -0.22
N PRO A 129 0.83 22.41 0.72
CA PRO A 129 -0.14 21.35 0.91
C PRO A 129 -1.20 21.38 -0.19
N VAL A 130 -1.47 20.20 -0.73
CA VAL A 130 -2.47 19.93 -1.76
C VAL A 130 -3.36 18.80 -1.23
N PRO A 131 -4.69 18.98 -1.13
CA PRO A 131 -5.55 17.97 -0.53
C PRO A 131 -5.48 16.59 -1.20
N SER A 132 -5.43 16.56 -2.54
CA SER A 132 -5.29 15.33 -3.32
C SER A 132 -4.77 15.61 -4.73
N LEU A 133 -4.16 14.60 -5.34
CA LEU A 133 -3.89 14.57 -6.77
C LEU A 133 -4.79 13.52 -7.42
N ARG A 134 -5.54 13.95 -8.43
CA ARG A 134 -6.38 13.06 -9.21
C ARG A 134 -5.54 12.02 -9.94
N PRO A 135 -6.10 10.83 -10.24
CA PRO A 135 -5.48 9.90 -11.17
C PRO A 135 -5.06 10.58 -12.47
N CYS A 136 -3.95 10.15 -13.04
CA CYS A 136 -3.54 10.53 -14.39
C CYS A 136 -3.44 12.04 -14.63
N SER A 137 -3.14 12.82 -13.59
CA SER A 137 -3.22 14.28 -13.65
C SER A 137 -1.86 14.94 -13.43
N ILE A 138 -1.68 16.11 -14.04
CA ILE A 138 -0.58 17.02 -13.75
C ILE A 138 -1.17 18.23 -13.03
N LEU A 139 -0.62 18.54 -11.87
CA LEU A 139 -0.90 19.75 -11.12
C LEU A 139 0.21 20.77 -11.36
N PRO A 140 -0.05 21.84 -12.15
CA PRO A 140 0.84 22.99 -12.22
C PRO A 140 0.65 23.87 -10.99
N VAL A 141 1.75 24.23 -10.33
CA VAL A 141 1.77 25.19 -9.23
C VAL A 141 2.61 26.38 -9.66
N GLU A 142 1.93 27.45 -10.06
CA GLU A 142 2.55 28.73 -10.42
C GLU A 142 3.00 29.44 -9.15
N LEU A 143 4.32 29.45 -8.91
CA LEU A 143 4.84 29.94 -7.65
C LEU A 143 4.52 31.43 -7.44
N ASN A 144 4.46 32.23 -8.51
CA ASN A 144 4.13 33.66 -8.42
C ASN A 144 2.71 33.95 -7.88
N ASN A 145 1.81 32.96 -7.91
CA ASN A 145 0.45 33.08 -7.37
C ASN A 145 0.34 32.52 -5.94
N VAL A 146 1.40 31.88 -5.44
CA VAL A 146 1.44 31.32 -4.09
C VAL A 146 1.63 32.45 -3.08
N ARG A 147 0.73 32.52 -2.11
CA ARG A 147 0.89 33.39 -0.94
C ARG A 147 1.38 32.55 0.24
N TYR A 148 2.32 33.10 0.98
CA TYR A 148 2.82 32.51 2.20
C TYR A 148 2.69 33.47 3.37
N ARG A 149 2.76 32.92 4.58
CA ARG A 149 2.73 33.71 5.81
C ARG A 149 3.79 33.18 6.75
N GLN A 150 4.75 34.03 7.08
CA GLN A 150 5.76 33.67 8.06
C GLN A 150 5.12 33.51 9.44
N THR A 151 5.50 32.46 10.16
CA THR A 151 5.01 32.18 11.51
C THR A 151 5.28 33.39 12.42
N GLY A 152 4.27 33.83 13.15
CA GLY A 152 4.36 35.03 14.02
C GLY A 152 4.18 36.37 13.29
N VAL A 153 4.16 36.39 11.96
CA VAL A 153 3.96 37.61 11.17
C VAL A 153 2.51 37.69 10.66
N LYS A 154 1.87 38.85 10.79
CA LYS A 154 0.49 39.07 10.27
C LYS A 154 0.45 39.32 8.76
N LYS A 155 1.57 39.78 8.19
CA LYS A 155 1.71 40.07 6.76
C LYS A 155 1.77 38.77 5.96
N SER A 156 1.00 38.71 4.89
CA SER A 156 1.17 37.72 3.83
C SER A 156 2.16 38.24 2.80
N TYR A 157 3.00 37.35 2.30
CA TYR A 157 3.97 37.62 1.26
C TYR A 157 3.60 36.76 0.05
N THR A 158 3.81 37.28 -1.15
CA THR A 158 3.76 36.45 -2.34
C THR A 158 5.12 35.75 -2.46
N PHE A 159 5.10 34.45 -2.80
CA PHE A 159 6.31 33.70 -3.13
C PHE A 159 7.08 34.51 -4.17
N PRO A 160 8.39 34.69 -3.95
CA PRO A 160 9.06 35.89 -4.40
C PRO A 160 8.86 36.21 -5.87
N ALA A 161 8.27 37.39 -6.11
CA ALA A 161 8.84 38.35 -7.06
C ALA A 161 10.12 38.92 -6.42
N ALA A 162 11.10 38.08 -6.09
CA ALA A 162 12.32 38.57 -5.47
C ALA A 162 13.18 39.21 -6.55
N GLU A 163 13.57 40.45 -6.27
CA GLU A 163 14.52 41.21 -7.06
C GLU A 163 15.87 40.50 -7.07
N GLY A 164 16.07 39.57 -8.02
CA GLY A 164 17.34 38.88 -8.19
C GLY A 164 17.22 37.51 -8.86
N PRO A 165 18.34 36.93 -9.30
CA PRO A 165 18.36 35.59 -9.86
C PRO A 165 18.23 34.57 -8.72
N TYR A 166 17.10 33.88 -8.64
CA TYR A 166 16.88 32.75 -7.74
C TYR A 166 16.79 31.46 -8.55
N GLN A 167 17.30 30.37 -7.98
CA GLN A 167 17.11 29.02 -8.48
C GLN A 167 16.02 28.36 -7.66
N VAL A 168 14.93 28.00 -8.32
CA VAL A 168 13.85 27.20 -7.74
C VAL A 168 14.16 25.73 -7.97
N ARG A 169 14.06 24.93 -6.90
CA ARG A 169 14.19 23.49 -6.93
C ARG A 169 12.93 22.86 -6.32
N ALA A 170 12.42 21.81 -6.95
CA ALA A 170 11.42 20.97 -6.33
C ALA A 170 12.17 19.85 -5.59
N ASP A 171 12.16 19.90 -4.27
CA ASP A 171 13.03 19.06 -3.45
C ASP A 171 12.42 17.69 -3.17
N ALA A 172 11.14 17.68 -2.78
CA ALA A 172 10.43 16.46 -2.43
C ALA A 172 8.92 16.61 -2.54
N VAL A 173 8.23 15.47 -2.56
CA VAL A 173 6.79 15.36 -2.36
C VAL A 173 6.51 14.26 -1.34
N ASP A 174 5.76 14.62 -0.32
CA ASP A 174 5.14 13.69 0.61
C ASP A 174 3.69 13.45 0.18
N PHE A 175 3.21 12.21 0.26
CA PHE A 175 1.83 11.89 -0.06
C PHE A 175 1.37 10.60 0.62
N VAL A 176 0.05 10.43 0.69
CA VAL A 176 -0.60 9.20 1.14
C VAL A 176 -1.22 8.52 -0.08
N ASP A 177 -0.86 7.26 -0.31
CA ASP A 177 -1.43 6.49 -1.43
C ASP A 177 -2.87 6.04 -1.16
N SER A 178 -3.48 5.34 -2.12
CA SER A 178 -4.86 4.84 -2.00
C SER A 178 -5.03 3.76 -0.93
N HIS A 179 -3.93 3.18 -0.43
CA HIS A 179 -3.90 2.16 0.61
C HIS A 179 -3.59 2.75 2.00
N GLY A 180 -3.36 4.06 2.09
CA GLY A 180 -3.04 4.75 3.33
C GLY A 180 -1.56 4.76 3.70
N GLN A 181 -0.67 4.22 2.85
CA GLN A 181 0.77 4.25 3.09
C GLN A 181 1.32 5.65 2.78
N VAL A 182 2.18 6.15 3.68
CA VAL A 182 2.85 7.43 3.51
C VAL A 182 4.14 7.21 2.73
N TRP A 183 4.35 8.05 1.72
CA TRP A 183 5.53 8.02 0.85
C TRP A 183 6.22 9.37 0.86
N PHE A 184 7.55 9.33 0.91
CA PHE A 184 8.43 10.46 0.68
C PHE A 184 9.19 10.23 -0.61
N ARG A 185 9.08 11.17 -1.55
CA ARG A 185 9.72 11.07 -2.86
C ARG A 185 10.52 12.32 -3.18
N THR A 186 11.79 12.14 -3.55
CA THR A 186 12.62 13.17 -4.18
C THR A 186 12.80 12.85 -5.66
N SER A 187 13.59 13.65 -6.38
CA SER A 187 13.99 13.33 -7.75
C SER A 187 14.81 12.03 -7.86
N GLU A 188 15.40 11.56 -6.76
CA GLU A 188 16.39 10.47 -6.75
C GLU A 188 15.96 9.27 -5.92
N ALA A 189 15.11 9.47 -4.91
CA ALA A 189 14.75 8.45 -3.95
C ALA A 189 13.24 8.38 -3.75
N LEU A 190 12.76 7.16 -3.52
CA LEU A 190 11.42 6.87 -3.03
C LEU A 190 11.56 6.03 -1.77
N GLN A 191 11.00 6.51 -0.67
CA GLN A 191 11.06 5.82 0.62
C GLN A 191 9.67 5.76 1.24
N PRO A 192 9.25 4.60 1.77
CA PRO A 192 8.09 4.55 2.63
C PRO A 192 8.42 5.32 3.90
N ARG A 193 7.50 6.19 4.32
CA ARG A 193 7.60 6.85 5.62
C ARG A 193 6.76 6.06 6.60
N GLU A 194 7.34 5.72 7.74
CA GLU A 194 6.54 5.15 8.83
C GLU A 194 5.42 6.14 9.14
N SER A 195 4.18 5.65 9.17
CA SER A 195 3.00 6.49 9.31
C SER A 195 2.95 7.07 10.73
N GLU A 196 3.75 8.09 11.01
CA GLU A 196 3.48 8.95 12.15
C GLU A 196 2.07 9.50 11.94
N PRO A 197 1.19 9.44 12.95
CA PRO A 197 -0.20 9.85 12.80
C PRO A 197 -0.28 11.23 12.14
N LEU A 198 -1.19 11.44 11.19
CA LEU A 198 -1.29 12.71 10.43
C LEU A 198 -1.41 13.97 11.32
N SER A 199 -1.86 13.82 12.57
CA SER A 199 -1.86 14.87 13.61
C SER A 199 -0.45 15.30 14.07
N LYS A 200 0.53 14.41 13.91
CA LYS A 200 1.95 14.72 13.97
C LYS A 200 2.46 15.22 12.63
N PHE A 201 1.97 14.79 11.47
CA PHE A 201 2.47 15.29 10.17
C PHE A 201 2.38 16.83 10.05
N GLY A 202 1.30 17.46 10.52
CA GLY A 202 1.24 18.92 10.63
C GLY A 202 2.27 19.51 11.62
N ARG A 203 2.58 18.80 12.71
CA ARG A 203 3.65 19.13 13.66
C ARG A 203 5.04 18.81 13.14
N LEU A 204 5.16 17.86 12.22
CA LEU A 204 6.39 17.34 11.65
C LEU A 204 6.78 18.17 10.44
N LEU A 205 5.84 18.70 9.66
CA LEU A 205 6.10 19.83 8.76
C LEU A 205 6.55 21.06 9.55
N GLN A 206 5.94 21.33 10.71
CA GLN A 206 6.42 22.39 11.61
C GLN A 206 7.79 22.08 12.25
N GLN A 207 8.13 20.80 12.48
CA GLN A 207 9.39 20.38 13.11
C GLN A 207 10.52 20.22 12.10
N VAL A 208 10.28 19.67 10.91
CA VAL A 208 11.21 19.63 9.78
C VAL A 208 11.49 21.05 9.28
N ALA A 209 10.47 21.93 9.26
CA ALA A 209 10.69 23.37 9.09
C ALA A 209 11.57 23.98 10.20
N ARG A 210 11.69 23.37 11.39
CA ARG A 210 12.60 23.83 12.45
C ARG A 210 13.97 23.15 12.41
N GLU A 211 14.05 21.90 11.99
CA GLU A 211 15.27 21.08 12.02
C GLU A 211 16.11 21.21 10.74
N HIS A 212 15.52 21.47 9.58
CA HIS A 212 16.26 21.79 8.34
C HIS A 212 16.52 23.30 8.19
N ALA A 213 16.00 24.10 9.11
CA ALA A 213 16.21 25.52 9.19
C ALA A 213 17.30 25.87 10.21
N ASP A 214 18.55 25.92 9.77
CA ASP A 214 19.49 26.90 10.34
C ASP A 214 19.11 28.36 9.92
N GLY A 215 18.00 28.54 9.17
CA GLY A 215 17.41 29.82 8.80
C GLY A 215 15.91 29.73 8.50
N ASP A 216 15.18 30.81 8.78
CA ASP A 216 13.72 31.03 8.66
C ASP A 216 13.00 30.15 7.62
N ALA A 217 12.51 28.97 8.03
CA ALA A 217 11.53 28.23 7.23
C ALA A 217 10.18 28.94 7.27
N VAL A 218 9.59 29.14 6.11
CA VAL A 218 8.31 29.81 5.99
C VAL A 218 7.23 28.85 5.52
N LEU A 219 6.25 28.61 6.37
CA LEU A 219 5.07 27.82 6.04
C LEU A 219 4.17 28.64 5.10
N GLY A 220 4.15 28.28 3.82
CA GLY A 220 3.17 28.76 2.86
C GLY A 220 1.88 27.95 3.00
N PHE A 221 0.72 28.61 3.02
CA PHE A 221 -0.54 27.89 2.94
C PHE A 221 -1.48 28.55 1.93
N GLN A 222 -1.98 27.65 1.07
CA GLN A 222 -3.10 27.77 0.13
C GLN A 222 -2.77 28.48 -1.19
N ALA A 223 -2.25 27.69 -2.13
CA ALA A 223 -2.53 27.91 -3.54
C ALA A 223 -3.89 27.25 -3.83
N GLU A 224 -4.86 28.00 -4.33
CA GLU A 224 -6.02 27.36 -4.97
C GLU A 224 -5.54 26.82 -6.32
N PRO A 225 -5.51 25.49 -6.52
CA PRO A 225 -5.03 24.94 -7.77
C PRO A 225 -5.97 25.37 -8.89
N THR A 226 -5.41 25.95 -9.96
CA THR A 226 -6.15 26.18 -11.19
C THR A 226 -6.62 24.82 -11.71
N PRO A 227 -7.90 24.66 -12.08
CA PRO A 227 -8.43 23.37 -12.52
C PRO A 227 -7.63 22.87 -13.74
N SER A 228 -6.82 21.83 -13.53
CA SER A 228 -6.01 21.23 -14.59
C SER A 228 -6.89 20.35 -15.50
N SER A 229 -6.62 20.37 -16.80
CA SER A 229 -7.24 19.44 -17.75
C SER A 229 -6.83 18.01 -17.40
N ALA A 230 -7.80 17.13 -17.17
CA ALA A 230 -7.53 15.72 -16.93
C ALA A 230 -6.86 15.12 -18.18
N GLY A 231 -5.60 14.71 -18.06
CA GLY A 231 -4.94 13.90 -19.08
C GLY A 231 -5.49 12.48 -19.04
N GLN A 232 -5.71 11.87 -20.20
CA GLN A 232 -6.03 10.43 -20.25
C GLN A 232 -4.77 9.65 -19.89
N CYS A 233 -4.85 8.72 -18.93
CA CYS A 233 -3.83 7.67 -18.82
C CYS A 233 -3.96 6.79 -20.05
N GLU A 234 -3.07 6.95 -21.03
CA GLU A 234 -2.90 5.91 -22.02
C GLU A 234 -2.38 4.67 -21.29
N SER A 235 -3.26 3.69 -21.11
CA SER A 235 -2.90 2.37 -20.62
C SER A 235 -2.09 1.69 -21.73
N THR A 236 -0.78 1.88 -21.73
CA THR A 236 0.13 1.03 -22.49
C THR A 236 0.03 -0.38 -21.89
N THR A 237 -0.92 -1.15 -22.42
CA THR A 237 -1.01 -2.59 -22.22
C THR A 237 0.06 -3.20 -23.11
N SER A 238 1.23 -3.47 -22.53
CA SER A 238 2.30 -4.25 -23.14
C SER A 238 2.19 -5.71 -22.75
#